data_AF-A0A7C7QFL1-F1
#
_entry.id   AF-A0A7C7QFL1-F1
#
_cell.length_a   1.000
_cell.length_b   1.000
_cell.length_c   1.000
_cell.angle_alpha   90.00
_cell.angle_beta   90.00
_cell.angle_gamma   90.00
#
_symmetry.space_group_name_H-M   'P 1'
#
loop_
_entity.id
_entity.type
_entity.pdbx_description
1 polymer ?
#
loop_
_entity_poly.entity_id
_entity_poly.type
_entity_poly.pdbx_seq_one_letter_code
_entity_poly.pdbx_strand_id
1 'polypeptide(L)'
;MPFIPHTDEEIRTMLATIGVDGIEDLFDEIPSTLRSAGLEGVPEGLSEMDIGRLMRERADQDRYRLCFAGAGAYEHHIPAAVWEITTRGEFYSAYTPYQAEASQGTLQLLYEYQTMMTRLTGMDISNASLYDGASALAEAVLMAVRANR
;
A
#
# COMPACT_ATOMS: atom_id res chain seq x y z
N MET A 1 -12.09 -15.28 -3.35
CA MET A 1 -12.68 -14.42 -4.40
C MET A 1 -11.68 -14.36 -5.53
N PRO A 2 -12.06 -14.61 -6.79
CA PRO A 2 -11.10 -14.51 -7.88
C PRO A 2 -10.56 -13.08 -7.98
N PHE A 3 -9.26 -12.93 -8.24
CA PHE A 3 -8.63 -11.62 -8.36
C PHE A 3 -9.17 -10.84 -9.57
N ILE A 4 -9.43 -11.55 -10.67
CA ILE A 4 -10.15 -11.03 -11.82
C ILE A 4 -11.65 -11.25 -11.57
N PRO A 5 -12.46 -10.20 -11.49
CA PRO A 5 -13.85 -10.32 -11.04
C PRO A 5 -14.80 -10.75 -12.15
N HIS A 6 -14.43 -10.56 -13.43
CA HIS A 6 -15.30 -10.78 -14.57
C HIS A 6 -15.37 -12.26 -14.97
N THR A 7 -16.58 -12.72 -15.25
CA THR A 7 -16.89 -14.02 -15.84
C THR A 7 -16.71 -14.00 -17.36
N ASP A 8 -16.59 -15.18 -17.98
CA ASP A 8 -16.52 -15.30 -19.45
C ASP A 8 -17.74 -14.72 -20.18
N GLU A 9 -18.91 -14.68 -19.52
CA GLU A 9 -20.12 -14.07 -20.07
C GLU A 9 -20.07 -12.55 -20.03
N GLU A 10 -19.60 -11.96 -18.93
CA GLU A 10 -19.38 -10.51 -18.82
C GLU A 10 -18.33 -10.04 -19.81
N ILE A 11 -17.21 -10.78 -19.93
CA ILE A 11 -16.17 -10.49 -20.91
C ILE A 11 -16.75 -10.48 -22.33
N ARG A 12 -17.48 -11.52 -22.74
CA ARG A 12 -18.12 -11.57 -24.07
C ARG A 12 -19.09 -10.41 -24.30
N THR A 13 -19.87 -10.05 -23.28
CA THR A 13 -20.83 -8.94 -23.36
C THR A 13 -20.11 -7.59 -23.52
N MET A 14 -19.03 -7.38 -22.76
CA MET A 14 -18.21 -6.16 -22.85
C MET A 14 -17.55 -6.04 -24.22
N LEU A 15 -16.94 -7.11 -24.74
CA LEU A 15 -16.30 -7.13 -26.07
C LEU A 15 -17.30 -6.85 -27.18
N ALA A 16 -18.48 -7.50 -27.15
CA ALA A 16 -19.55 -7.24 -28.11
C ALA A 16 -20.08 -5.80 -28.05
N THR A 17 -20.11 -5.18 -26.86
CA THR A 17 -20.56 -3.80 -26.68
C THR A 17 -19.65 -2.79 -27.37
N ILE A 18 -18.34 -3.05 -27.36
CA ILE A 18 -17.33 -2.18 -27.99
C ILE A 18 -16.98 -2.62 -29.42
N GLY A 19 -17.53 -3.74 -29.89
CA GLY A 19 -17.42 -4.21 -31.28
C GLY A 19 -16.09 -4.88 -31.65
N VAL A 20 -15.43 -5.52 -30.68
CA VAL A 20 -14.20 -6.31 -30.92
C VAL A 20 -14.44 -7.79 -30.71
N ASP A 21 -13.63 -8.64 -31.36
CA ASP A 21 -13.83 -10.09 -31.39
C ASP A 21 -13.11 -10.80 -30.22
N GLY A 22 -12.04 -10.19 -29.68
CA GLY A 22 -11.28 -10.76 -28.57
C GLY A 22 -10.54 -9.74 -27.70
N ILE A 23 -10.05 -10.20 -26.55
CA ILE A 23 -9.23 -9.39 -25.63
C ILE A 23 -7.95 -8.90 -26.31
N GLU A 24 -7.35 -9.70 -27.19
CA GLU A 24 -6.12 -9.34 -27.90
C GLU A 24 -6.27 -8.13 -28.82
N ASP A 25 -7.49 -7.88 -29.32
CA ASP A 25 -7.80 -6.72 -30.16
C ASP A 25 -7.69 -5.40 -29.37
N LEU A 26 -7.82 -5.45 -28.04
CA LEU A 26 -7.69 -4.26 -27.16
C LEU A 26 -6.25 -3.75 -27.03
N PHE A 27 -5.27 -4.48 -27.55
CA PHE A 27 -3.84 -4.19 -27.41
C PHE A 27 -3.14 -3.95 -28.76
N ASP A 28 -3.89 -3.77 -29.85
CA ASP A 28 -3.36 -3.55 -31.20
C ASP A 28 -2.44 -2.33 -31.33
N GLU A 29 -2.65 -1.29 -30.51
CA GLU A 29 -1.79 -0.11 -30.39
C GLU A 29 -0.37 -0.43 -29.88
N ILE A 30 -0.17 -1.56 -29.18
CA ILE A 30 1.14 -1.97 -28.68
C ILE A 30 1.91 -2.67 -29.82
N PRO A 31 3.01 -2.08 -30.34
CA PRO A 31 3.82 -2.69 -31.38
C PRO A 31 4.27 -4.10 -31.00
N SER A 32 4.21 -5.04 -31.94
CA SER A 32 4.55 -6.44 -31.68
C SER A 32 5.97 -6.63 -31.14
N THR A 33 6.90 -5.73 -31.49
CA THR A 33 8.28 -5.74 -30.99
C THR A 33 8.41 -5.36 -29.51
N LEU A 34 7.39 -4.72 -28.93
CA LEU A 34 7.33 -4.37 -27.50
C LEU A 34 6.53 -5.38 -26.68
N ARG A 35 5.80 -6.29 -27.34
CA ARG A 35 5.03 -7.33 -26.65
C ARG A 35 5.98 -8.38 -26.10
N SER A 36 5.78 -8.72 -24.82
CA SER A 36 6.53 -9.79 -24.18
C SER A 36 6.11 -11.15 -24.74
N ALA A 37 7.08 -12.03 -25.05
CA ALA A 37 6.82 -13.42 -25.44
C ALA A 37 6.49 -14.33 -24.24
N GLY A 38 6.50 -13.77 -23.03
CA GLY A 38 6.31 -14.48 -21.77
C GLY A 38 7.14 -13.86 -20.66
N LEU A 39 6.79 -14.14 -19.41
CA LEU A 39 7.56 -13.67 -18.26
C LEU A 39 8.57 -14.74 -17.85
N GLU A 40 9.79 -14.66 -18.41
CA GLU A 40 10.87 -15.58 -18.04
C GLU A 40 11.21 -15.45 -16.54
N GLY A 41 11.36 -16.58 -15.86
CA GLY A 41 11.68 -16.63 -14.43
C GLY A 41 10.48 -16.48 -13.49
N VAL A 42 9.25 -16.33 -14.01
CA VAL A 42 8.03 -16.38 -13.20
C VAL A 42 7.59 -17.85 -13.05
N PRO A 43 7.52 -18.40 -11.82
CA PRO A 43 7.08 -19.77 -11.59
C PRO A 43 5.59 -19.94 -11.89
N GLU A 44 5.14 -21.19 -12.01
CA GLU A 44 3.72 -21.50 -12.12
C GLU A 44 2.92 -20.95 -10.93
N GLY A 45 1.69 -20.52 -11.20
CA GLY A 45 0.80 -20.00 -10.17
C GLY A 45 0.48 -21.05 -9.12
N LEU A 46 0.50 -20.64 -7.85
CA LEU A 46 0.10 -21.47 -6.72
C LEU A 46 -1.36 -21.19 -6.33
N SER A 47 -2.03 -22.19 -5.76
CA SER A 47 -3.31 -21.96 -5.09
C SER A 47 -3.12 -21.05 -3.87
N GLU A 48 -4.21 -20.41 -3.42
CA GLU A 48 -4.21 -19.57 -2.22
C GLU A 48 -3.68 -20.33 -0.98
N MET A 49 -4.01 -21.61 -0.85
CA MET A 49 -3.56 -22.45 0.25
C MET A 49 -2.07 -22.78 0.15
N ASP A 50 -1.57 -23.03 -1.06
CA ASP A 50 -0.16 -23.37 -1.29
C ASP A 50 0.75 -22.15 -1.10
N ILE A 51 0.36 -20.98 -1.63
CA ILE A 51 1.14 -19.75 -1.41
C ILE A 51 1.16 -19.37 0.07
N GLY A 52 0.04 -19.50 0.78
CA GLY A 52 -0.02 -19.24 2.21
C GLY A 52 0.88 -20.18 3.03
N ARG A 53 0.99 -21.45 2.64
CA ARG A 53 1.91 -22.41 3.26
C ARG A 53 3.36 -22.05 2.98
N LEU A 54 3.69 -21.78 1.72
CA LEU A 54 5.03 -21.39 1.30
C LEU A 54 5.50 -20.15 2.06
N MET A 55 4.66 -19.10 2.18
CA MET A 55 5.04 -17.88 2.90
C MET A 55 5.29 -18.14 4.39
N ARG A 56 4.53 -19.02 5.05
CA ARG A 56 4.80 -19.43 6.44
C ARG A 56 6.12 -20.18 6.56
N GLU A 57 6.39 -21.14 5.67
CA GLU A 57 7.65 -21.89 5.67
C GLU A 57 8.88 -20.98 5.45
N ARG A 58 8.72 -19.87 4.71
CA ARG A 58 9.78 -18.86 4.56
C ARG A 58 9.93 -18.02 5.82
N ALA A 59 8.83 -17.56 6.41
CA ALA A 59 8.84 -16.78 7.65
C ALA A 59 9.48 -17.55 8.81
N ASP A 60 9.26 -18.87 8.90
CA ASP A 60 9.84 -19.74 9.94
C ASP A 60 11.38 -19.87 9.85
N GLN A 61 12.00 -19.39 8.77
CA GLN A 61 13.47 -19.34 8.64
C GLN A 61 14.08 -18.15 9.37
N ASP A 62 13.28 -17.12 9.65
CA ASP A 62 13.73 -15.94 10.37
C ASP A 62 13.89 -16.24 11.87
N ARG A 63 14.85 -15.56 12.51
CA ARG A 63 15.11 -15.71 13.94
C ARG A 63 14.64 -14.49 14.71
N TYR A 64 13.56 -14.65 15.44
CA TYR A 64 13.08 -13.65 16.40
C TYR A 64 14.00 -13.63 17.63
N ARG A 65 14.70 -12.52 17.84
CA ARG A 65 15.55 -12.27 19.01
C ARG A 65 15.20 -10.92 19.61
N LEU A 66 15.34 -10.81 20.93
CA LEU A 66 15.32 -9.52 21.59
C LEU A 66 16.43 -8.64 20.99
N CYS A 67 16.05 -7.46 20.51
CA CYS A 67 16.95 -6.55 19.82
C CYS A 67 17.06 -5.23 20.59
N PHE A 68 18.24 -4.96 21.13
CA PHE A 68 18.54 -3.72 21.86
C PHE A 68 19.50 -2.79 21.10
N ALA A 69 19.62 -2.96 19.78
CA ALA A 69 20.52 -2.14 18.95
C ALA A 69 20.06 -0.67 18.83
N GLY A 70 18.77 -0.40 19.03
CA GLY A 70 18.20 0.95 18.94
C GLY A 70 18.26 1.50 17.52
N ALA A 71 18.87 2.69 17.35
CA ALA A 71 19.03 3.36 16.06
C ALA A 71 17.71 3.69 15.33
N GLY A 72 16.68 4.05 16.09
CA GLY A 72 15.39 4.49 15.53
C GLY A 72 14.33 3.39 15.41
N ALA A 73 14.67 2.12 15.63
CA ALA A 73 13.73 1.02 15.74
C ALA A 73 13.80 0.39 17.14
N TYR A 74 12.67 0.37 17.84
CA TYR A 74 12.60 -0.08 19.23
C TYR A 74 11.45 -1.07 19.39
N GLU A 75 11.73 -2.21 20.02
CA GLU A 75 10.72 -3.19 20.36
C GLU A 75 9.70 -2.58 21.34
N HIS A 76 8.41 -2.73 21.04
CA HIS A 76 7.33 -2.19 21.86
C HIS A 76 6.09 -3.09 21.75
N HIS A 77 5.25 -3.05 22.77
CA HIS A 77 3.97 -3.76 22.74
C HIS A 77 3.01 -3.08 21.76
N ILE A 78 2.50 -3.86 20.80
CA ILE A 78 1.41 -3.43 19.90
C ILE A 78 0.10 -3.99 20.46
N PRO A 79 -0.85 -3.14 20.92
CA PRO A 79 -2.14 -3.61 21.42
C PRO A 79 -2.92 -4.37 20.35
N ALA A 80 -3.59 -5.46 20.73
CA ALA A 80 -4.35 -6.31 19.79
C ALA A 80 -5.40 -5.53 18.97
N ALA A 81 -5.99 -4.48 19.55
CA ALA A 81 -6.93 -3.61 18.86
C ALA A 81 -6.34 -2.91 17.62
N VAL A 82 -5.02 -2.68 17.58
CA VAL A 82 -4.36 -2.07 16.40
C VAL A 82 -4.46 -3.01 15.20
N TRP A 83 -4.22 -4.31 15.39
CA TRP A 83 -4.33 -5.29 14.33
C TRP A 83 -5.78 -5.43 13.85
N GLU A 84 -6.74 -5.44 14.78
CA GLU A 84 -8.17 -5.49 14.43
C GLU A 84 -8.61 -4.29 13.57
N ILE A 85 -8.07 -3.09 13.83
CA ILE A 85 -8.42 -1.89 13.07
C ILE A 85 -7.70 -1.85 11.72
N THR A 86 -6.40 -2.13 11.70
CA THR A 86 -5.56 -1.97 10.49
C THR A 86 -5.89 -2.97 9.39
N THR A 87 -6.50 -4.12 9.73
CA THR A 87 -6.92 -5.13 8.74
C THR A 87 -8.32 -4.92 8.20
N ARG A 88 -9.08 -3.93 8.70
CA ARG A 88 -10.42 -3.63 8.19
C ARG A 88 -10.35 -3.00 6.80
N GLY A 89 -11.19 -3.47 5.89
CA GLY A 89 -11.17 -3.08 4.47
C GLY A 89 -11.32 -1.58 4.26
N GLU A 90 -12.16 -0.90 5.04
CA GLU A 90 -12.39 0.54 5.00
C GLU A 90 -11.15 1.39 5.36
N PHE A 91 -10.19 0.83 6.09
CA PHE A 91 -8.90 1.49 6.37
C PHE A 91 -7.79 0.98 5.44
N TYR A 92 -7.82 -0.30 5.10
CA TYR A 92 -6.77 -0.95 4.31
C TYR A 92 -6.85 -0.67 2.81
N SER A 93 -8.07 -0.53 2.26
CA SER A 93 -8.29 -0.35 0.82
C SER A 93 -8.60 1.09 0.39
N ALA A 94 -8.98 1.95 1.33
CA ALA A 94 -9.18 3.37 1.04
C ALA A 94 -7.84 4.03 0.66
N TYR A 95 -7.88 4.93 -0.32
CA TYR A 95 -6.70 5.69 -0.75
C TYR A 95 -6.72 7.13 -0.21
N THR A 96 -5.88 8.01 -0.76
CA THR A 96 -5.80 9.41 -0.38
C THR A 96 -7.21 10.04 -0.30
N PRO A 97 -7.56 10.73 0.80
CA PRO A 97 -8.91 11.22 1.06
C PRO A 97 -9.25 12.48 0.23
N TYR A 98 -9.19 12.38 -1.10
CA TYR A 98 -9.51 13.48 -2.01
C TYR A 98 -11.00 13.87 -1.97
N GLN A 99 -11.90 12.91 -1.70
CA GLN A 99 -13.32 13.15 -1.48
C GLN A 99 -13.57 13.26 0.02
N ALA A 100 -13.45 14.47 0.55
CA ALA A 100 -13.46 14.72 1.99
C ALA A 100 -14.77 14.29 2.66
N GLU A 101 -15.90 14.51 2.00
CA GLU A 101 -17.24 14.17 2.46
C GLU A 101 -17.43 12.66 2.63
N ALA A 102 -16.72 11.86 1.82
CA ALA A 102 -16.72 10.40 1.88
C ALA A 102 -15.58 9.83 2.76
N SER A 103 -14.72 10.68 3.32
CA SER A 103 -13.46 10.26 3.98
C SER A 103 -13.28 10.82 5.38
N GLN A 104 -14.35 11.30 6.02
CA GLN A 104 -14.27 11.99 7.33
C GLN A 104 -13.64 11.13 8.44
N GLY A 105 -13.82 9.80 8.41
CA GLY A 105 -13.17 8.90 9.38
C GLY A 105 -11.63 8.94 9.30
N THR A 106 -11.08 8.82 8.09
CA THR A 106 -9.63 8.92 7.85
C THR A 106 -9.12 10.32 8.16
N LEU A 107 -9.85 11.36 7.76
CA LEU A 107 -9.47 12.75 8.06
C LEU A 107 -9.44 13.04 9.56
N GLN A 108 -10.38 12.50 10.33
CA GLN A 108 -10.35 12.59 11.79
C GLN A 108 -9.11 11.88 12.35
N LEU A 109 -8.79 10.66 11.89
CA LEU A 109 -7.60 9.94 12.32
C LEU A 109 -6.32 10.75 12.07
N LEU A 110 -6.19 11.37 10.89
CA LEU A 110 -5.05 12.23 10.55
C LEU A 110 -4.99 13.47 11.44
N TYR A 111 -6.14 14.09 11.74
CA TYR A 111 -6.22 15.22 12.67
C TYR A 111 -5.80 14.83 14.09
N GLU A 112 -6.21 13.67 14.59
CA GLU A 112 -5.78 13.16 15.90
C GLU A 112 -4.27 12.87 15.92
N TYR A 113 -3.72 12.30 14.84
CA TYR A 113 -2.27 12.11 14.70
C TYR A 113 -1.54 13.46 14.75
N GLN A 114 -1.97 14.45 13.96
CA GLN A 114 -1.37 15.78 13.95
C GLN A 114 -1.43 16.43 15.34
N THR A 115 -2.58 16.32 16.01
CA THR A 115 -2.79 16.83 17.37
C THR A 115 -1.89 16.14 18.40
N MET A 116 -1.73 14.82 18.29
CA MET A 116 -0.81 14.07 19.14
C MET A 116 0.63 14.54 18.93
N MET A 117 1.07 14.71 17.68
CA MET A 117 2.42 15.13 17.36
C MET A 117 2.72 16.57 17.81
N THR A 118 1.81 17.52 17.61
CA THR A 118 1.99 18.89 18.11
C THR A 118 2.07 18.94 19.63
N ARG A 119 1.22 18.19 20.34
CA ARG A 119 1.27 18.08 21.81
C ARG A 119 2.55 17.42 22.31
N LEU A 120 3.02 16.37 21.63
CA LEU A 120 4.22 15.63 22.02
C LEU A 120 5.50 16.45 21.79
N THR A 121 5.57 17.19 20.69
CA THR A 121 6.77 17.94 20.28
C THR A 121 6.78 19.39 20.77
N GLY A 122 5.64 19.92 21.19
CA GLY A 122 5.48 21.33 21.56
C GLY A 122 5.49 22.29 20.36
N MET A 123 5.26 21.78 19.15
CA MET A 123 5.21 22.58 17.92
C MET A 123 3.79 23.03 17.57
N ASP A 124 3.66 24.14 16.84
CA ASP A 124 2.36 24.69 16.46
C ASP A 124 1.60 23.84 15.42
N ILE A 125 2.33 23.21 14.49
CA ILE A 125 1.74 22.48 13.34
C ILE A 125 2.51 21.18 13.11
N SER A 126 1.79 20.12 12.75
CA SER A 126 2.32 18.87 12.20
C SER A 126 1.67 18.59 10.86
N ASN A 127 2.40 18.01 9.91
CA ASN A 127 1.79 17.41 8.72
C ASN A 127 1.19 16.02 9.04
N ALA A 128 0.60 15.38 8.04
CA ALA A 128 -0.02 14.07 8.14
C ALA A 128 0.96 12.91 7.81
N SER A 129 2.17 12.95 8.40
CA SER A 129 3.30 12.01 8.24
C SER A 129 4.28 12.27 7.08
N LEU A 130 5.42 11.59 7.13
CA LEU A 130 6.45 11.41 6.11
C LEU A 130 6.92 9.94 6.14
N TYR A 131 7.74 9.51 5.18
CA TYR A 131 8.12 8.09 5.04
C TYR A 131 8.89 7.53 6.24
N ASP A 132 9.91 8.25 6.72
CA ASP A 132 10.74 7.83 7.85
C ASP A 132 11.46 9.04 8.49
N GLY A 133 12.20 8.80 9.58
CA GLY A 133 12.92 9.87 10.27
C GLY A 133 14.07 10.50 9.47
N ALA A 134 14.72 9.74 8.58
CA ALA A 134 15.86 10.24 7.81
C ALA A 134 15.40 11.17 6.68
N SER A 135 14.38 10.75 5.94
CA SER A 135 13.70 11.55 4.91
C SER A 135 13.02 12.78 5.53
N ALA A 136 12.42 12.66 6.72
CA ALA A 136 11.87 13.80 7.45
C ALA A 136 12.94 14.84 7.84
N LEU A 137 14.12 14.40 8.27
CA LEU A 137 15.24 15.30 8.56
C LEU A 137 15.71 16.03 7.29
N ALA A 138 15.80 15.32 6.17
CA ALA A 138 16.17 15.94 4.89
C ALA A 138 15.15 17.02 4.49
N GLU A 139 13.85 16.76 4.63
CA GLU A 139 12.80 17.76 4.35
C GLU A 139 12.89 18.98 5.29
N ALA A 140 13.22 18.77 6.56
CA ALA A 140 13.43 19.87 7.51
C ALA A 140 14.62 20.75 7.09
N VAL A 141 15.74 20.15 6.66
CA VAL A 141 16.90 20.89 6.13
C VAL A 141 16.51 21.69 4.89
N LEU A 142 15.79 21.09 3.95
CA LEU A 142 15.32 21.78 2.74
C LEU A 142 14.36 22.93 3.08
N MET A 143 13.48 22.74 4.06
CA MET A 143 12.58 23.80 4.56
C MET A 143 13.39 24.96 5.15
N ALA A 144 14.38 24.69 5.99
CA ALA A 144 15.24 25.71 6.57
C ALA A 144 16.01 26.51 5.50
N VAL A 145 16.51 25.84 4.46
CA VAL A 145 17.17 26.51 3.32
C VAL A 145 16.19 27.41 2.56
N ARG A 146 14.95 26.96 2.33
CA ARG A 146 13.91 27.75 1.65
C ARG A 146 13.50 28.99 2.44
N ALA A 147 13.42 28.88 3.77
CA ALA A 147 12.99 29.97 4.64
C ALA A 147 14.08 31.05 4.87
N ASN A 148 15.35 30.74 4.63
CA ASN A 148 16.49 31.65 4.83
C ASN A 148 17.08 32.19 3.50
N ARG A 149 16.32 32.11 2.41
CA ARG A 149 16.61 32.84 1.16
C ARG A 149 15.82 34.14 1.14
#